data_AF-A0A350PCX3-F1
#
_entry.id   AF-A0A350PCX3-F1
#
_cell.length_a   1.000
_cell.length_b   1.000
_cell.length_c   1.000
_cell.angle_alpha   90.00
_cell.angle_beta   90.00
_cell.angle_gamma   90.00
#
_symmetry.space_group_name_H-M   'P 1'
#
loop_
_entity.id
_entity.type
_entity.pdbx_description
1 polymer ?
#
loop_
_entity_poly.entity_id
_entity_poly.type
_entity_poly.pdbx_seq_one_letter_code
_entity_poly.pdbx_strand_id
1 'polypeptide(L)'
;MKRILLFSLFCFSLFLSVSANLAAQNKIQIIHAGTLLAIPGEAPLSNQTVVISNGAIESIYSGYKTSSELGFSGVEITDLKNKFVMPGFIDMHTHVTGERDPDANPHEWTTLNDQDLAFKSLPYLKRTLHAGFTTVRNLGADAELIGAIQRATAKGLITGPR
;
A
#
# COMPACT_ATOMS: atom_id res chain seq x y z
N MET A 1 -30.03 12.71 -46.64
CA MET A 1 -29.18 13.62 -45.82
C MET A 1 -29.68 13.78 -44.38
N LYS A 2 -30.95 14.11 -44.11
CA LYS A 2 -31.49 14.25 -42.74
C LYS A 2 -31.35 13.00 -41.84
N ARG A 3 -31.56 11.79 -42.38
CA ARG A 3 -31.42 10.52 -41.63
C ARG A 3 -29.98 10.19 -41.22
N ILE A 4 -28.99 10.56 -42.03
CA ILE A 4 -27.55 10.38 -41.72
C ILE A 4 -27.13 11.39 -40.65
N LEU A 5 -27.68 12.62 -40.71
CA LEU A 5 -27.45 13.66 -39.71
C LEU A 5 -28.04 13.29 -38.34
N LEU A 6 -29.25 12.71 -38.30
CA LEU A 6 -29.90 12.22 -37.08
C LEU A 6 -29.17 11.01 -36.46
N PHE A 7 -28.63 10.10 -37.28
CA PHE A 7 -27.85 8.95 -36.78
C PHE A 7 -26.49 9.38 -36.23
N SER A 8 -25.85 10.38 -36.86
CA SER A 8 -24.59 10.97 -36.39
C SER A 8 -24.76 11.75 -35.09
N LEU A 9 -25.89 12.44 -34.89
CA LEU A 9 -26.20 13.13 -33.64
C LEU A 9 -26.46 12.16 -32.48
N PHE A 10 -27.07 11.00 -32.75
CA PHE A 10 -27.35 9.97 -31.75
C PHE A 10 -26.07 9.24 -31.31
N CYS A 11 -25.16 8.93 -32.23
CA CYS A 11 -23.85 8.37 -31.89
C CYS A 11 -22.94 9.36 -31.14
N PHE A 12 -23.06 10.68 -31.41
CA PHE A 12 -22.30 11.71 -30.71
C PHE A 12 -22.80 11.93 -29.27
N SER A 13 -24.12 11.84 -29.02
CA SER A 13 -24.66 11.92 -27.65
C SER A 13 -24.35 10.67 -26.80
N LEU A 14 -24.28 9.49 -27.44
CA LEU A 14 -23.88 8.24 -26.78
C LEU A 14 -22.38 8.25 -26.40
N PHE A 15 -21.52 8.90 -27.19
CA PHE A 15 -20.09 9.06 -26.87
C PHE A 15 -19.84 10.05 -25.72
N LEU A 16 -20.61 11.13 -25.63
CA LEU A 16 -20.50 12.10 -24.52
C LEU A 16 -20.98 11.53 -23.18
N SER A 17 -21.99 10.66 -23.17
CA SER A 17 -22.55 10.08 -21.93
C SER A 17 -21.67 8.98 -21.33
N VAL A 18 -20.83 8.32 -22.11
CA VAL A 18 -19.83 7.35 -21.62
C VAL A 18 -18.60 8.03 -21.01
N SER A 19 -18.26 9.24 -21.47
CA SER A 19 -17.06 9.98 -21.02
C SER A 19 -17.19 10.57 -19.62
N ALA A 20 -18.42 10.72 -19.09
CA ALA A 20 -18.67 11.32 -17.78
C ALA A 20 -18.46 10.36 -16.59
N ASN A 21 -18.34 9.05 -16.83
CA ASN A 21 -18.11 8.04 -15.78
C ASN A 21 -16.63 7.65 -15.61
N LEU A 22 -15.71 8.33 -16.29
CA LEU A 22 -14.26 8.18 -16.09
C LEU A 22 -13.67 9.29 -15.20
N ALA A 23 -14.49 9.94 -14.36
CA ALA A 23 -13.93 10.52 -13.16
C ALA A 23 -13.42 9.35 -12.32
N ALA A 24 -12.10 9.20 -12.21
CA ALA A 24 -11.47 8.21 -11.35
C ALA A 24 -12.15 8.25 -9.98
N GLN A 25 -12.98 7.25 -9.69
CA GLN A 25 -13.69 7.19 -8.42
C GLN A 25 -12.62 7.02 -7.35
N ASN A 26 -12.43 8.05 -6.51
CA ASN A 26 -11.44 8.01 -5.45
C ASN A 26 -11.65 6.73 -4.63
N LYS A 27 -10.59 5.94 -4.47
CA LYS A 27 -10.65 4.73 -3.65
C LYS A 27 -10.63 5.17 -2.18
N ILE A 28 -11.82 5.26 -1.59
CA ILE A 28 -12.00 5.62 -0.18
C ILE A 28 -11.96 4.36 0.69
N GLN A 29 -11.23 4.44 1.80
CA GLN A 29 -11.25 3.46 2.87
C GLN A 29 -11.48 4.19 4.19
N ILE A 30 -12.27 3.57 5.07
CA ILE A 30 -12.56 4.10 6.40
C ILE A 30 -12.12 3.07 7.43
N ILE A 31 -11.36 3.50 8.44
CA ILE A 31 -10.90 2.66 9.54
C ILE A 31 -11.44 3.23 10.84
N HIS A 32 -12.08 2.41 11.66
CA HIS A 32 -12.39 2.74 13.05
C HIS A 32 -11.29 2.18 13.95
N ALA A 33 -10.52 3.05 14.59
CA ALA A 33 -9.43 2.67 15.48
C ALA A 33 -9.84 2.83 16.95
N GLY A 34 -9.64 1.78 17.75
CA GLY A 34 -9.83 1.81 19.20
C GLY A 34 -8.89 2.81 19.87
N THR A 35 -7.61 2.59 19.64
CA THR A 35 -6.54 3.53 20.00
C THR A 35 -5.72 3.83 18.76
N LEU A 36 -5.38 5.10 18.54
CA LEU A 36 -4.64 5.57 17.39
C LEU A 36 -3.44 6.41 17.86
N LEU A 37 -2.23 5.95 17.57
CA LEU A 37 -1.04 6.79 17.62
C LEU A 37 -0.87 7.46 16.25
N ALA A 38 -1.41 8.66 16.07
CA ALA A 38 -1.34 9.36 14.79
C ALA A 38 0.05 9.96 14.52
N ILE A 39 0.66 10.55 15.56
CA ILE A 39 1.96 11.21 15.49
C ILE A 39 2.89 10.54 16.51
N PRO A 40 3.96 9.86 16.07
CA PRO A 40 4.94 9.28 16.99
C PRO A 40 5.54 10.34 17.93
N GLY A 41 5.56 10.04 19.23
CA GLY A 41 6.03 10.97 20.27
C GLY A 41 4.90 11.75 20.96
N GLU A 42 3.69 11.76 20.40
CA GLU A 42 2.50 12.30 21.05
C GLU A 42 1.70 11.20 21.77
N ALA A 43 0.80 11.61 22.66
CA ALA A 43 -0.10 10.68 23.34
C ALA A 43 -1.10 10.06 22.34
N PRO A 44 -1.36 8.74 22.40
CA PRO A 44 -2.38 8.11 21.56
C PRO A 44 -3.78 8.64 21.83
N LEU A 45 -4.60 8.71 20.78
CA LEU A 45 -6.00 9.11 20.84
C LEU A 45 -6.91 7.88 20.92
N SER A 46 -8.01 7.98 21.65
CA SER A 46 -9.01 6.90 21.72
C SER A 46 -10.20 7.20 20.81
N ASN A 47 -10.86 6.16 20.28
CA ASN A 47 -12.07 6.23 19.47
C ASN A 47 -11.93 7.18 18.28
N GLN A 48 -11.20 6.76 17.24
CA GLN A 48 -10.93 7.59 16.07
C GLN A 48 -11.44 6.94 14.79
N THR A 49 -11.79 7.78 13.81
CA THR A 49 -12.04 7.37 12.42
C THR A 49 -10.94 7.93 11.52
N VAL A 50 -10.25 7.06 10.79
CA VAL A 50 -9.25 7.42 9.78
C VAL A 50 -9.88 7.27 8.40
N VAL A 51 -9.79 8.31 7.57
CA VAL A 51 -10.21 8.28 6.17
C VAL A 51 -8.98 8.28 5.29
N ILE A 52 -8.90 7.27 4.42
CA ILE A 52 -7.82 7.11 3.44
C ILE A 52 -8.42 7.26 2.05
N SER A 53 -7.83 8.15 1.25
CA SER A 53 -8.20 8.40 -0.13
C SER A 53 -7.01 8.11 -1.03
N ASN A 54 -7.20 7.22 -2.01
CA ASN A 54 -6.17 6.83 -2.98
C ASN A 54 -4.84 6.39 -2.33
N GLY A 55 -4.91 5.72 -1.18
CA GLY A 55 -3.76 5.21 -0.44
C GLY A 55 -3.03 6.23 0.45
N ALA A 56 -3.52 7.46 0.54
CA ALA A 56 -3.03 8.49 1.46
C ALA A 56 -4.06 8.77 2.56
N ILE A 57 -3.61 9.08 3.76
CA ILE A 57 -4.50 9.54 4.84
C ILE A 57 -4.99 10.94 4.47
N GLU A 58 -6.30 11.09 4.30
CA GLU A 58 -6.95 12.35 3.96
C GLU A 58 -7.36 13.11 5.22
N SER A 59 -7.93 12.40 6.21
CA SER A 59 -8.42 13.02 7.44
C SER A 59 -8.53 12.02 8.60
N ILE A 60 -8.53 12.56 9.82
CA ILE A 60 -8.78 11.82 11.07
C ILE A 60 -9.87 12.58 11.84
N TYR A 61 -10.89 11.87 12.30
CA TYR A 61 -12.01 12.41 13.07
C TYR A 61 -12.11 11.72 14.43
N SER A 62 -12.52 12.49 15.44
CA SER A 62 -12.89 11.93 16.75
C SER A 62 -14.23 11.20 16.67
N GLY A 63 -14.32 10.09 17.41
CA GLY A 63 -15.46 9.17 17.42
C GLY A 63 -15.45 8.16 16.27
N TYR A 64 -16.51 7.37 16.18
CA TYR A 64 -16.71 6.37 15.12
C TYR A 64 -17.71 6.87 14.08
N LYS A 65 -17.21 7.72 13.17
CA LYS A 65 -18.02 8.28 12.09
C LYS A 65 -18.45 7.21 11.09
N THR A 66 -19.72 7.20 10.77
CA THR A 66 -20.28 6.35 9.71
C THR A 66 -19.88 6.90 8.33
N SER A 67 -19.93 6.04 7.30
CA SER A 67 -19.67 6.47 5.92
C SER A 67 -20.65 7.57 5.49
N SER A 68 -21.92 7.47 5.87
CA SER A 68 -22.95 8.48 5.56
C SER A 68 -22.69 9.84 6.23
N GLU A 69 -22.26 9.88 7.50
CA GLU A 69 -21.88 11.14 8.17
C GLU A 69 -20.71 11.85 7.46
N LEU A 70 -19.82 11.08 6.83
CA LEU A 70 -18.67 11.60 6.09
C LEU A 70 -18.99 11.89 4.60
N GLY A 71 -20.25 11.72 4.18
CA GLY A 71 -20.67 11.96 2.80
C GLY A 71 -20.27 10.86 1.81
N PHE A 72 -19.87 9.68 2.30
CA PHE A 72 -19.53 8.53 1.47
C PHE A 72 -20.69 7.53 1.40
N SER A 73 -20.90 6.94 0.23
CA SER A 73 -21.89 5.87 0.01
C SER A 73 -21.19 4.61 -0.49
N GLY A 74 -21.63 3.44 -0.02
CA GLY A 74 -21.08 2.15 -0.45
C GLY A 74 -19.65 1.84 0.02
N VAL A 75 -19.08 2.62 0.95
CA VAL A 75 -17.73 2.38 1.50
C VAL A 75 -17.82 1.48 2.73
N GLU A 76 -17.11 0.35 2.69
CA GLU A 76 -16.94 -0.54 3.83
C GLU A 76 -16.01 0.07 4.89
N ILE A 77 -16.37 -0.12 6.16
CA ILE A 77 -15.57 0.34 7.30
C ILE A 77 -14.79 -0.84 7.85
N THR A 78 -13.47 -0.70 7.96
CA THR A 78 -12.61 -1.64 8.68
C THR A 78 -12.72 -1.38 10.18
N ASP A 79 -13.34 -2.32 10.92
CA ASP A 79 -13.53 -2.20 12.36
C ASP A 79 -12.30 -2.73 13.13
N LEU A 80 -11.53 -1.79 13.69
CA LEU A 80 -10.39 -2.04 14.57
C LEU A 80 -10.61 -1.38 15.95
N LYS A 81 -11.86 -1.28 16.41
CA LYS A 81 -12.23 -0.62 17.69
C LYS A 81 -11.58 -1.23 18.93
N ASN A 82 -11.18 -2.49 18.84
CA ASN A 82 -10.52 -3.22 19.93
C ASN A 82 -9.01 -3.37 19.71
N LYS A 83 -8.41 -2.54 18.84
CA LYS A 83 -6.99 -2.61 18.45
C LYS A 83 -6.29 -1.27 18.62
N PHE A 84 -4.97 -1.34 18.68
CA PHE A 84 -4.08 -0.19 18.61
C PHE A 84 -3.59 -0.04 17.17
N VAL A 85 -3.82 1.13 16.57
CA VAL A 85 -3.45 1.48 15.20
C VAL A 85 -2.35 2.53 15.24
N MET A 86 -1.35 2.39 14.38
CA MET A 86 -0.20 3.28 14.33
C MET A 86 0.45 3.27 12.93
N PRO A 87 1.31 4.24 12.60
CA PRO A 87 2.16 4.19 11.42
C PRO A 87 2.97 2.90 11.35
N GLY A 88 3.20 2.42 10.13
CA GLY A 88 4.11 1.30 9.89
C GLY A 88 5.54 1.65 10.29
N PHE A 89 6.28 0.63 10.73
CA PHE A 89 7.65 0.81 11.17
C PHE A 89 8.60 1.09 9.99
N ILE A 90 9.71 1.73 10.34
CA ILE A 90 10.79 2.11 9.44
C ILE A 90 12.09 1.55 9.99
N ASP A 91 12.80 0.73 9.20
CA ASP A 91 14.13 0.23 9.56
C ASP A 91 15.20 0.82 8.63
N MET A 92 16.17 1.52 9.21
CA MET A 92 17.21 2.23 8.46
C MET A 92 18.47 1.40 8.21
N HIS A 93 18.55 0.16 8.71
CA HIS A 93 19.73 -0.69 8.57
C HIS A 93 19.34 -2.15 8.35
N THR A 94 19.08 -2.52 7.11
CA THR A 94 18.69 -3.89 6.74
C THR A 94 19.63 -4.52 5.71
N HIS A 95 19.59 -5.84 5.66
CA HIS A 95 20.25 -6.70 4.66
C HIS A 95 19.21 -7.68 4.14
N VAL A 96 18.37 -7.27 3.18
CA VAL A 96 17.16 -8.03 2.79
C VAL A 96 17.44 -9.22 1.87
N THR A 97 18.68 -9.38 1.39
CA THR A 97 19.10 -10.47 0.50
C THR A 97 19.73 -11.65 1.22
N GLY A 98 19.88 -11.58 2.55
CA GLY A 98 20.51 -12.64 3.32
C GLY A 98 20.11 -12.65 4.79
N GLU A 99 20.15 -13.85 5.37
CA GLU A 99 19.96 -14.11 6.79
C GLU A 99 21.16 -14.93 7.27
N ARG A 100 21.64 -14.69 8.50
CA ARG A 100 22.72 -15.52 9.05
C ARG A 100 22.14 -16.85 9.51
N ASP A 101 22.84 -17.92 9.16
CA ASP A 101 22.51 -19.29 9.53
C ASP A 101 23.81 -19.98 9.97
N PRO A 102 23.87 -20.54 11.20
CA PRO A 102 25.07 -21.22 11.70
C PRO A 102 25.41 -22.49 10.92
N ASP A 103 24.44 -23.10 10.25
CA ASP A 103 24.61 -24.34 9.48
C ASP A 103 24.82 -24.06 7.98
N ALA A 104 24.78 -22.79 7.56
CA ALA A 104 24.95 -22.42 6.16
C ALA A 104 26.38 -22.64 5.65
N ASN A 105 26.49 -23.02 4.38
CA ASN A 105 27.76 -23.07 3.69
C ASN A 105 28.37 -21.65 3.62
N PRO A 106 29.52 -21.38 4.27
CA PRO A 106 30.11 -20.04 4.30
C PRO A 106 30.63 -19.57 2.93
N HIS A 107 30.65 -20.45 1.94
CA HIS A 107 31.05 -20.14 0.56
C HIS A 107 29.88 -20.09 -0.41
N GLU A 108 28.62 -20.24 0.04
CA GLU A 108 27.43 -20.21 -0.83
C GLU A 108 27.42 -18.96 -1.72
N TRP A 109 27.78 -17.80 -1.16
CA TRP A 109 27.86 -16.52 -1.87
C TRP A 109 28.79 -16.55 -3.10
N THR A 110 29.75 -17.47 -3.18
CA THR A 110 30.65 -17.61 -4.35
C THR A 110 29.97 -18.25 -5.56
N THR A 111 28.80 -18.86 -5.34
CA THR A 111 28.04 -19.60 -6.36
C THR A 111 26.73 -18.92 -6.75
N LEU A 112 26.31 -17.90 -5.99
CA LEU A 112 25.06 -17.17 -6.22
C LEU A 112 25.30 -16.00 -7.17
N ASN A 113 24.33 -15.75 -8.05
CA ASN A 113 24.21 -14.52 -8.81
C ASN A 113 23.10 -13.61 -8.24
N ASP A 114 22.92 -12.43 -8.84
CA ASP A 114 21.91 -11.48 -8.39
C ASP A 114 20.48 -12.00 -8.54
N GLN A 115 20.21 -12.84 -9.54
CA GLN A 115 18.90 -13.47 -9.71
C GLN A 115 18.59 -14.43 -8.56
N ASP A 116 19.57 -15.23 -8.13
CA ASP A 116 19.42 -16.13 -6.98
C ASP A 116 19.15 -15.34 -5.70
N LEU A 117 19.91 -14.25 -5.47
CA LEU A 117 19.72 -13.36 -4.33
C LEU A 117 18.34 -12.67 -4.35
N ALA A 118 17.84 -12.30 -5.53
CA ALA A 118 16.50 -11.74 -5.68
C ALA A 118 15.42 -12.72 -5.21
N PHE A 119 15.46 -13.98 -5.66
CA PHE A 119 14.50 -14.99 -5.23
C PHE A 119 14.63 -15.35 -3.76
N LYS A 120 15.87 -15.42 -3.23
CA LYS A 120 16.14 -15.67 -1.81
C LYS A 120 15.58 -14.56 -0.90
N SER A 121 15.54 -13.32 -1.38
CA SER A 121 15.02 -12.17 -0.62
C SER A 121 13.49 -12.19 -0.39
N LEU A 122 12.72 -12.86 -1.26
CA LEU A 122 11.25 -12.83 -1.22
C LEU A 122 10.63 -13.23 0.13
N PRO A 123 11.01 -14.37 0.75
CA PRO A 123 10.50 -14.72 2.08
C PRO A 123 10.89 -13.69 3.15
N TYR A 124 12.08 -13.08 3.06
CA TYR A 124 12.54 -12.09 4.03
C TYR A 124 11.74 -10.79 3.90
N LEU A 125 11.55 -10.28 2.68
CA LEU A 125 10.73 -9.10 2.41
C LEU A 125 9.30 -9.27 2.92
N LYS A 126 8.68 -10.42 2.65
CA LYS A 126 7.34 -10.75 3.14
C LYS A 126 7.30 -10.80 4.67
N ARG A 127 8.24 -11.49 5.30
CA ARG A 127 8.34 -11.59 6.77
C ARG A 127 8.48 -10.20 7.41
N THR A 128 9.35 -9.35 6.86
CA THR A 128 9.57 -7.97 7.32
C THR A 128 8.29 -7.13 7.24
N LEU A 129 7.55 -7.22 6.13
CA LEU A 129 6.28 -6.51 6.00
C LEU A 129 5.23 -7.00 7.01
N HIS A 130 5.11 -8.32 7.20
CA HIS A 130 4.16 -8.88 8.18
C HIS A 130 4.54 -8.58 9.63
N ALA A 131 5.81 -8.29 9.92
CA ALA A 131 6.25 -7.79 11.22
C ALA A 131 5.90 -6.30 11.45
N GLY A 132 5.33 -5.61 10.46
CA GLY A 132 4.87 -4.22 10.56
C GLY A 132 5.83 -3.19 9.98
N PHE A 133 6.98 -3.59 9.43
CA PHE A 133 7.88 -2.68 8.74
C PHE A 133 7.39 -2.42 7.31
N THR A 134 6.92 -1.20 7.06
CA THR A 134 6.39 -0.82 5.75
C THR A 134 7.43 -0.15 4.85
N THR A 135 8.57 0.25 5.42
CA THR A 135 9.69 0.89 4.71
C THR A 135 11.01 0.40 5.30
N VAL A 136 11.96 0.07 4.45
CA VAL A 136 13.32 -0.32 4.88
C VAL A 136 14.40 0.34 4.03
N ARG A 137 15.58 0.55 4.61
CA ARG A 137 16.79 0.91 3.86
C ARG A 137 17.75 -0.26 3.86
N ASN A 138 17.96 -0.85 2.68
CA ASN A 138 18.93 -1.91 2.49
C ASN A 138 20.34 -1.33 2.31
N LEU A 139 21.32 -1.86 3.05
CA LEU A 139 22.72 -1.42 3.03
C LEU A 139 23.71 -2.55 2.71
N GLY A 140 23.21 -3.72 2.32
CA GLY A 140 24.00 -4.95 2.21
C GLY A 140 24.10 -5.57 0.83
N ALA A 141 23.47 -4.99 -0.18
CA ALA A 141 23.35 -5.60 -1.49
C ALA A 141 23.60 -4.59 -2.60
N ASP A 142 23.84 -5.11 -3.80
CA ASP A 142 24.05 -4.31 -5.01
C ASP A 142 22.85 -3.39 -5.30
N ALA A 143 23.15 -2.19 -5.80
CA ALA A 143 22.15 -1.16 -6.04
C ALA A 143 21.18 -1.51 -7.19
N GLU A 144 21.65 -2.21 -8.22
CA GLU A 144 20.83 -2.65 -9.34
C GLU A 144 19.82 -3.72 -8.89
N LEU A 145 20.30 -4.72 -8.14
CA LEU A 145 19.47 -5.76 -7.54
C LEU A 145 18.37 -5.15 -6.64
N ILE A 146 18.74 -4.28 -5.71
CA ILE A 146 17.77 -3.64 -4.82
C ILE A 146 16.81 -2.73 -5.58
N GLY A 147 17.30 -2.01 -6.60
CA GLY A 147 16.45 -1.23 -7.49
C GLY A 147 15.42 -2.08 -8.23
N ALA A 148 15.79 -3.29 -8.66
CA ALA A 148 14.88 -4.23 -9.29
C ALA A 148 13.80 -4.73 -8.31
N ILE A 149 14.19 -5.11 -7.10
CA ILE A 149 13.28 -5.52 -6.02
C ILE A 149 12.31 -4.38 -5.68
N GLN A 150 12.81 -3.16 -5.48
CA GLN A 150 11.98 -1.98 -5.17
C GLN A 150 10.93 -1.73 -6.25
N ARG A 151 11.31 -1.76 -7.53
CA ARG A 151 10.37 -1.60 -8.66
C ARG A 151 9.34 -2.73 -8.72
N ALA A 152 9.75 -3.97 -8.44
CA ALA A 152 8.84 -5.11 -8.39
C ALA A 152 7.81 -4.97 -7.26
N THR A 153 8.25 -4.56 -6.06
CA THR A 153 7.36 -4.28 -4.93
C THR A 153 6.41 -3.12 -5.22
N ALA A 154 6.91 -2.02 -5.80
CA ALA A 154 6.10 -0.86 -6.16
C ALA A 154 5.00 -1.19 -7.19
N LYS A 155 5.24 -2.17 -8.06
CA LYS A 155 4.26 -2.69 -9.02
C LYS A 155 3.34 -3.78 -8.44
N GLY A 156 3.53 -4.18 -7.18
CA GLY A 156 2.78 -5.25 -6.53
C GLY A 156 3.10 -6.66 -7.05
N LEU A 157 4.21 -6.84 -7.77
CA LEU A 157 4.62 -8.15 -8.30
C LEU A 157 5.15 -9.07 -7.20
N ILE A 158 5.71 -8.48 -6.15
CA ILE A 158 6.20 -9.18 -4.96
C ILE A 158 5.72 -8.45 -3.71
N THR A 159 5.59 -9.18 -2.60
CA THR A 159 5.17 -8.63 -1.30
C THR A 159 6.38 -8.23 -0.47
N GLY A 160 6.45 -6.96 -0.08
CA GLY A 160 7.53 -6.46 0.77
C GLY A 160 7.34 -5.00 1.19
N PRO A 161 8.23 -4.48 2.06
CA PRO A 161 8.32 -3.06 2.38
C PRO A 161 8.75 -2.23 1.17
N ARG A 162 8.54 -0.91 1.27
CA ARG A 162 9.08 0.10 0.35
C ARG A 162 10.59 0.24 0.48
#